data_AF-A0A959K438-F1
#
_entry.id   AF-A0A959K438-F1
#
_cell.length_a   1.000
_cell.length_b   1.000
_cell.length_c   1.000
_cell.angle_alpha   90.00
_cell.angle_beta   90.00
_cell.angle_gamma   90.00
#
_symmetry.space_group_name_H-M   'P 1'
#
loop_
_entity.id
_entity.type
_entity.pdbx_description
1 polymer ?
#
loop_
_entity_poly.entity_id
_entity_poly.type
_entity_poly.pdbx_seq_one_letter_code
_entity_poly.pdbx_strand_id
1 'polypeptide(L)'
;QLALSNDCASCHTTQPGWTPATFDVHNQYYVITGAHSAFASDCAACHTDANYANTPNTCAGCHIDDYNATNDPPHQNSGFSTDCESCHSQNGWTPATFDHDDQYFPIYSGKHKGEWDQCTDCHTNPGNYMIFSCIDCHEHSNKSEVDRDHDDVNNYQYNSNACYDCHPRGDD
;
A
#
# COMPACT_ATOMS: atom_id res chain seq x y z
N GLN A 1 -3.73 4.09 -30.28
CA GLN A 1 -3.49 2.77 -30.88
C GLN A 1 -1.98 2.55 -30.84
N LEU A 2 -1.51 1.54 -30.09
CA LEU A 2 -0.09 1.17 -30.10
C LEU A 2 0.25 0.73 -31.52
N ALA A 3 1.16 1.44 -32.18
CA ALA A 3 1.52 1.24 -33.59
C ALA A 3 2.38 -0.03 -33.75
N LEU A 4 1.82 -1.17 -33.34
CA LEU A 4 2.44 -2.47 -33.49
C LEU A 4 2.66 -2.75 -34.97
N SER A 5 3.82 -3.30 -35.29
CA SER A 5 4.15 -3.71 -36.66
C SER A 5 3.13 -4.75 -37.13
N ASN A 6 2.62 -4.58 -38.35
CA ASN A 6 1.81 -5.61 -39.02
C ASN A 6 2.69 -6.71 -39.65
N ASP A 7 4.00 -6.66 -39.46
CA ASP A 7 4.91 -7.71 -39.88
C ASP A 7 4.86 -8.86 -38.88
N CYS A 8 4.22 -9.96 -39.26
CA CYS A 8 4.10 -11.15 -38.41
C CYS A 8 5.46 -11.67 -37.91
N ALA A 9 6.52 -11.51 -38.72
CA ALA A 9 7.88 -11.95 -38.38
C ALA A 9 8.56 -11.07 -37.33
N SER A 10 8.04 -9.86 -37.06
CA SER A 10 8.57 -9.02 -35.96
C SER A 10 8.18 -9.55 -34.59
N CYS A 11 7.17 -10.43 -34.53
CA CYS A 11 6.64 -10.95 -33.27
C CYS A 11 6.68 -12.48 -33.20
N HIS A 12 6.75 -13.20 -34.31
CA HIS A 12 6.72 -14.65 -34.34
C HIS A 12 7.88 -15.19 -35.16
N THR A 13 8.44 -16.34 -34.75
CA THR A 13 9.06 -17.20 -35.76
C THR A 13 8.00 -17.56 -36.80
N THR A 14 8.36 -17.64 -38.08
CA THR A 14 7.45 -18.07 -39.15
C THR A 14 7.88 -19.40 -39.76
N GLN A 15 8.98 -19.99 -39.26
CA GLN A 15 9.53 -21.26 -39.69
C GLN A 15 10.37 -21.88 -38.56
N PRO A 16 10.13 -23.14 -38.13
CA PRO A 16 9.14 -24.10 -38.63
C PRO A 16 7.70 -23.92 -38.08
N GLY A 17 7.43 -22.88 -37.29
CA GLY A 17 6.11 -22.61 -36.69
C GLY A 17 5.98 -21.16 -36.24
N TRP A 18 4.98 -20.86 -35.41
CA TRP A 18 4.68 -19.53 -34.85
C TRP A 18 5.29 -19.28 -33.46
N THR A 19 6.26 -20.13 -33.08
CA THR A 19 6.86 -20.18 -31.73
C THR A 19 8.40 -20.20 -31.76
N PRO A 20 9.08 -19.44 -30.88
CA PRO A 20 8.50 -18.51 -29.91
C PRO A 20 7.86 -17.29 -30.58
N ALA A 21 6.86 -16.72 -29.90
CA ALA A 21 6.44 -15.36 -30.15
C ALA A 21 7.35 -14.46 -29.32
N THR A 22 8.20 -13.65 -29.96
CA THR A 22 9.13 -12.73 -29.32
C THR A 22 8.64 -11.31 -29.52
N PHE A 23 8.40 -10.56 -28.45
CA PHE A 23 8.07 -9.14 -28.54
C PHE A 23 9.22 -8.32 -27.95
N ASP A 24 10.29 -8.14 -28.71
CA ASP A 24 11.54 -7.53 -28.23
C ASP A 24 11.36 -6.06 -27.76
N VAL A 25 10.28 -5.42 -28.19
CA VAL A 25 9.89 -4.07 -27.77
C VAL A 25 8.94 -4.04 -26.56
N HIS A 26 8.60 -5.19 -25.95
CA HIS A 26 7.69 -5.28 -24.80
C HIS A 26 8.10 -4.33 -23.67
N ASN A 27 9.39 -4.35 -23.33
CA ASN A 27 9.94 -3.56 -22.22
C ASN A 27 9.91 -2.04 -22.48
N GLN A 28 9.58 -1.59 -23.69
CA GLN A 28 9.31 -0.17 -23.97
C GLN A 28 7.94 0.28 -23.44
N TYR A 29 7.03 -0.67 -23.16
CA TYR A 29 5.66 -0.42 -22.71
C TYR A 29 5.40 -0.87 -21.29
N TYR A 30 5.94 -2.04 -20.91
CA TYR A 30 5.87 -2.59 -19.57
C TYR A 30 7.06 -3.51 -19.34
N VAL A 31 7.89 -3.22 -18.35
CA VAL A 31 9.04 -4.08 -18.03
C VAL A 31 8.57 -5.20 -17.11
N ILE A 32 8.67 -6.45 -17.56
CA ILE A 32 8.24 -7.60 -16.75
C ILE A 32 9.30 -7.92 -15.69
N THR A 33 9.14 -7.36 -14.49
CA THR A 33 10.08 -7.56 -13.37
C THR A 33 9.36 -7.92 -12.08
N GLY A 34 10.14 -8.27 -11.05
CA GLY A 34 9.62 -8.61 -9.72
C GLY A 34 8.65 -9.79 -9.76
N ALA A 35 7.51 -9.65 -9.09
CA ALA A 35 6.47 -10.69 -9.04
C ALA A 35 5.88 -11.00 -10.42
N HIS A 36 5.85 -10.03 -11.34
CA HIS A 36 5.32 -10.22 -12.69
C HIS A 36 6.20 -11.12 -13.56
N SER A 37 7.48 -11.30 -13.23
CA SER A 37 8.38 -12.21 -13.96
C SER A 37 7.91 -13.66 -13.97
N ALA A 38 7.07 -14.07 -13.01
CA ALA A 38 6.43 -15.39 -13.01
C ALA A 38 5.52 -15.62 -14.23
N PHE A 39 5.02 -14.56 -14.87
CA PHE A 39 4.11 -14.60 -16.02
C PHE A 39 4.78 -14.23 -17.34
N ALA A 40 6.11 -14.06 -17.36
CA ALA A 40 6.82 -13.56 -18.54
C ALA A 40 6.64 -14.43 -19.80
N SER A 41 6.37 -15.73 -19.63
CA SER A 41 6.10 -16.67 -20.74
C SER A 41 4.61 -16.93 -20.98
N ASP A 42 3.71 -16.36 -20.18
CA ASP A 42 2.27 -16.55 -20.30
C ASP A 42 1.61 -15.24 -20.74
N CYS A 43 1.65 -14.99 -22.05
CA CYS A 43 1.07 -13.78 -22.64
C CYS A 43 -0.41 -13.61 -22.28
N ALA A 44 -1.15 -14.71 -22.12
CA ALA A 44 -2.58 -14.68 -21.82
C ALA A 44 -2.88 -14.26 -20.37
N ALA A 45 -1.90 -14.35 -19.46
CA ALA A 45 -2.03 -13.84 -18.09
C ALA A 45 -2.24 -12.32 -18.04
N CYS A 46 -1.70 -11.58 -19.02
CA CYS A 46 -1.82 -10.12 -19.10
C CYS A 46 -2.71 -9.65 -20.26
N HIS A 47 -2.65 -10.34 -21.40
CA HIS A 47 -3.43 -10.03 -22.60
C HIS A 47 -4.71 -10.87 -22.65
N THR A 48 -5.63 -10.58 -21.74
CA THR A 48 -6.93 -11.24 -21.65
C THR A 48 -7.72 -11.10 -22.95
N ASP A 49 -8.56 -12.08 -23.26
CA ASP A 49 -9.38 -12.14 -24.48
C ASP A 49 -8.61 -11.99 -25.80
N ALA A 50 -7.30 -12.33 -25.79
CA ALA A 50 -6.38 -12.13 -26.90
C ALA A 50 -6.28 -10.65 -27.37
N ASN A 51 -6.52 -9.70 -26.46
CA ASN A 51 -6.37 -8.28 -26.74
C ASN A 51 -4.96 -7.77 -26.38
N TYR A 52 -4.14 -7.57 -27.41
CA TYR A 52 -2.76 -7.07 -27.28
C TYR A 52 -2.63 -5.55 -27.44
N ALA A 53 -3.74 -4.84 -27.66
CA ALA A 53 -3.73 -3.41 -27.96
C ALA A 53 -4.04 -2.53 -26.73
N ASN A 54 -4.77 -3.08 -25.75
CA ASN A 54 -5.36 -2.30 -24.65
C ASN A 54 -5.12 -2.93 -23.26
N THR A 55 -4.07 -3.72 -23.09
CA THR A 55 -3.69 -4.21 -21.76
C THR A 55 -3.24 -3.03 -20.90
N PRO A 56 -3.83 -2.83 -19.70
CA PRO A 56 -3.39 -1.80 -18.78
C PRO A 56 -1.92 -1.99 -18.39
N ASN A 57 -1.17 -0.90 -18.31
CA ASN A 57 0.24 -0.90 -17.90
C ASN A 57 0.48 -0.12 -16.60
N THR A 58 -0.58 0.10 -15.82
CA THR A 58 -0.52 0.72 -14.49
C THR A 58 -0.97 -0.29 -13.45
N CYS A 59 -0.45 -0.16 -12.24
CA CYS A 59 -0.77 -1.03 -11.11
C CYS A 59 -2.29 -1.12 -10.89
N ALA A 60 -2.94 0.03 -10.69
CA ALA A 60 -4.38 0.12 -10.53
C ALA A 60 -5.16 -0.36 -11.76
N GLY A 61 -4.59 -0.25 -12.97
CA GLY A 61 -5.23 -0.76 -14.18
C GLY A 61 -5.52 -2.28 -14.14
N CYS A 62 -4.66 -3.05 -13.47
CA CYS A 62 -4.84 -4.49 -13.28
C CYS A 62 -5.37 -4.86 -11.89
N HIS A 63 -4.94 -4.12 -10.86
CA HIS A 63 -5.15 -4.44 -9.44
C HIS A 63 -6.16 -3.54 -8.74
N ILE A 64 -7.11 -2.93 -9.47
CA ILE A 64 -8.13 -2.08 -8.84
C ILE A 64 -9.03 -2.86 -7.88
N ASP A 65 -9.31 -4.12 -8.18
CA ASP A 65 -10.13 -4.97 -7.32
C ASP A 65 -9.40 -5.30 -6.02
N ASP A 66 -8.10 -5.61 -6.08
CA ASP A 66 -7.24 -5.79 -4.89
C ASP A 66 -7.20 -4.51 -4.05
N TYR A 67 -7.03 -3.35 -4.72
CA TYR A 67 -7.04 -2.04 -4.08
C TYR A 67 -8.37 -1.78 -3.33
N ASN A 68 -9.51 -2.09 -3.96
CA ASN A 68 -10.83 -1.90 -3.36
C ASN A 68 -11.15 -2.93 -2.27
N ALA A 69 -10.54 -4.11 -2.31
CA ALA A 69 -10.79 -5.21 -1.37
C ALA A 69 -9.87 -5.18 -0.13
N THR A 70 -8.85 -4.31 -0.10
CA THR A 70 -7.95 -4.18 1.04
C THR A 70 -8.74 -3.65 2.26
N ASN A 71 -8.48 -4.19 3.45
CA ASN A 71 -9.17 -3.80 4.70
C ASN A 71 -8.24 -3.30 5.81
N ASP A 72 -6.92 -3.42 5.63
CA ASP A 72 -5.92 -3.05 6.63
C ASP A 72 -4.65 -2.53 5.94
N PRO A 73 -4.56 -1.21 5.70
CA PRO A 73 -5.64 -0.22 5.77
C PRO A 73 -6.60 -0.31 4.56
N PRO A 74 -7.89 0.02 4.70
CA PRO A 74 -8.80 0.04 3.56
C PRO A 74 -8.48 1.23 2.67
N HIS A 75 -7.81 0.97 1.55
CA HIS A 75 -7.26 2.00 0.68
C HIS A 75 -8.32 2.99 0.19
N GLN A 76 -9.43 2.47 -0.36
CA GLN A 76 -10.50 3.30 -0.90
C GLN A 76 -11.17 4.17 0.18
N ASN A 77 -11.56 3.57 1.31
CA ASN A 77 -12.26 4.28 2.38
C ASN A 77 -11.37 5.32 3.07
N SER A 78 -10.07 5.03 3.18
CA SER A 78 -9.09 5.94 3.78
C SER A 78 -8.57 6.99 2.79
N GLY A 79 -9.01 6.96 1.53
CA GLY A 79 -8.65 7.96 0.52
C GLY A 79 -7.21 7.88 0.05
N PHE A 80 -6.58 6.70 0.11
CA PHE A 80 -5.24 6.51 -0.43
C PHE A 80 -5.21 6.77 -1.94
N SER A 81 -4.02 7.07 -2.45
CA SER A 81 -3.80 7.24 -3.90
C SER A 81 -3.80 5.88 -4.59
N THR A 82 -4.20 5.85 -5.86
CA THR A 82 -3.96 4.71 -6.76
C THR A 82 -2.54 4.67 -7.31
N ASP A 83 -1.68 5.60 -6.89
CA ASP A 83 -0.23 5.55 -7.08
C ASP A 83 0.40 4.50 -6.15
N CYS A 84 0.27 3.23 -6.55
CA CYS A 84 0.68 2.09 -5.72
C CYS A 84 2.16 2.09 -5.37
N GLU A 85 3.01 2.68 -6.22
CA GLU A 85 4.47 2.71 -6.05
C GLU A 85 4.92 3.67 -4.93
N SER A 86 4.01 4.50 -4.42
CA SER A 86 4.24 5.30 -3.22
C SER A 86 4.47 4.45 -1.96
N CYS A 87 3.92 3.23 -1.93
CA CYS A 87 4.00 2.34 -0.78
C CYS A 87 4.46 0.92 -1.13
N HIS A 88 4.06 0.39 -2.29
CA HIS A 88 4.35 -0.98 -2.71
C HIS A 88 5.45 -1.02 -3.77
N SER A 89 5.96 -2.22 -4.07
CA SER A 89 6.94 -2.42 -5.14
C SER A 89 6.48 -3.50 -6.11
N GLN A 90 7.10 -3.55 -7.30
CA GLN A 90 6.84 -4.63 -8.26
C GLN A 90 7.23 -6.03 -7.74
N ASN A 91 7.98 -6.12 -6.64
CA ASN A 91 8.33 -7.40 -6.01
C ASN A 91 7.18 -7.98 -5.18
N GLY A 92 6.19 -7.17 -4.80
CA GLY A 92 5.03 -7.60 -4.04
C GLY A 92 4.36 -6.46 -3.28
N TRP A 93 3.14 -6.74 -2.80
CA TRP A 93 2.36 -5.83 -1.96
C TRP A 93 2.93 -5.70 -0.54
N THR A 94 3.70 -6.69 -0.08
CA THR A 94 4.30 -6.70 1.27
C THR A 94 5.82 -6.95 1.17
N PRO A 95 6.65 -6.22 1.94
CA PRO A 95 6.28 -5.10 2.79
C PRO A 95 5.88 -3.86 1.97
N ALA A 96 4.95 -3.08 2.51
CA ALA A 96 4.70 -1.72 2.05
C ALA A 96 5.45 -0.73 2.93
N THR A 97 5.89 0.38 2.37
CA THR A 97 6.47 1.49 3.14
C THR A 97 5.45 2.61 3.23
N PHE A 98 5.04 2.99 4.43
CA PHE A 98 4.22 4.18 4.67
C PHE A 98 4.95 5.06 5.67
N ASP A 99 5.22 6.29 5.29
CA ASP A 99 5.93 7.24 6.13
C ASP A 99 4.97 7.89 7.12
N HIS A 100 4.96 7.34 8.33
CA HIS A 100 4.11 7.81 9.42
C HIS A 100 4.86 8.77 10.36
N ASP A 101 6.20 8.69 10.44
CA ASP A 101 7.00 9.48 11.39
C ASP A 101 7.24 10.92 10.90
N ASP A 102 7.37 11.16 9.58
CA ASP A 102 7.56 12.52 9.06
C ASP A 102 6.22 13.23 8.78
N GLN A 103 5.14 12.48 8.57
CA GLN A 103 3.83 13.02 8.19
C GLN A 103 2.80 13.01 9.33
N TYR A 104 2.92 12.10 10.30
CA TYR A 104 1.94 11.85 11.35
C TYR A 104 2.63 11.53 12.70
N PHE A 105 1.90 10.93 13.64
CA PHE A 105 2.43 10.53 14.95
C PHE A 105 3.53 9.46 14.80
N PRO A 106 4.74 9.60 15.37
CA PRO A 106 5.80 8.61 15.17
C PRO A 106 5.45 7.21 15.70
N ILE A 107 5.46 6.21 14.82
CA ILE A 107 5.20 4.78 15.15
C ILE A 107 6.34 3.85 14.73
N TYR A 108 7.29 4.34 13.93
CA TYR A 108 8.49 3.62 13.51
C TYR A 108 9.74 4.03 14.33
N SER A 109 9.59 4.99 15.24
CA SER A 109 10.59 5.48 16.18
C SER A 109 9.98 5.75 17.57
N GLY A 110 10.80 6.24 18.51
CA GLY A 110 10.35 6.54 19.86
C GLY A 110 9.91 5.31 20.66
N LYS A 111 9.00 5.52 21.62
CA LYS A 111 8.47 4.50 22.54
C LYS A 111 7.44 3.55 21.89
N HIS A 112 6.82 3.98 20.80
CA HIS A 112 5.76 3.23 20.13
C HIS A 112 6.29 2.31 19.02
N LYS A 113 7.59 2.36 18.75
CA LYS A 113 8.24 1.52 17.74
C LYS A 113 8.13 0.03 18.09
N GLY A 114 7.38 -0.70 17.28
CA GLY A 114 7.24 -2.15 17.42
C GLY A 114 6.20 -2.60 18.44
N GLU A 115 5.38 -1.66 18.94
CA GLU A 115 4.27 -1.93 19.86
C GLU A 115 2.92 -2.13 19.15
N TRP A 116 2.95 -2.32 17.82
CA TRP A 116 1.77 -2.50 16.97
C TRP A 116 2.04 -3.56 15.91
N ASP A 117 1.01 -4.33 15.55
CA ASP A 117 1.03 -5.35 14.50
C ASP A 117 0.10 -4.97 13.33
N GLN A 118 -1.01 -4.29 13.62
CA GLN A 118 -2.02 -3.87 12.64
C GLN A 118 -2.29 -2.38 12.76
N CYS A 119 -2.72 -1.74 11.68
CA CYS A 119 -3.05 -0.33 11.73
C CYS A 119 -4.24 -0.07 12.68
N THR A 120 -5.14 -1.06 12.81
CA THR A 120 -6.29 -1.01 13.71
C THR A 120 -5.95 -1.06 15.19
N ASP A 121 -4.71 -1.39 15.56
CA ASP A 121 -4.27 -1.35 16.96
C ASP A 121 -4.33 0.10 17.51
N CYS A 122 -4.07 1.07 16.64
CA CYS A 122 -4.25 2.49 16.95
C CYS A 122 -5.49 3.08 16.29
N HIS A 123 -5.78 2.75 15.03
CA HIS A 123 -6.91 3.29 14.26
C HIS A 123 -8.17 2.44 14.46
N THR A 124 -8.90 2.72 15.54
CA THR A 124 -10.00 1.88 16.04
C THR A 124 -11.25 1.84 15.15
N ASN A 125 -11.29 2.63 14.06
CA ASN A 125 -12.37 2.59 13.09
C ASN A 125 -11.85 2.21 11.69
N PRO A 126 -12.14 0.99 11.20
CA PRO A 126 -11.76 0.56 9.86
C PRO A 126 -12.33 1.44 8.75
N GLY A 127 -13.48 2.09 8.95
CA GLY A 127 -14.07 3.00 7.96
C GLY A 127 -13.54 4.43 8.01
N ASN A 128 -12.75 4.79 9.02
CA ASN A 128 -12.23 6.15 9.19
C ASN A 128 -10.96 6.16 10.06
N TYR A 129 -9.80 6.15 9.41
CA TYR A 129 -8.48 6.16 10.05
C TYR A 129 -8.12 7.49 10.71
N MET A 130 -8.96 8.53 10.61
CA MET A 130 -8.81 9.73 11.46
C MET A 130 -9.23 9.46 12.91
N ILE A 131 -9.92 8.36 13.18
CA ILE A 131 -10.29 7.92 14.53
C ILE A 131 -9.18 7.00 15.04
N PHE A 132 -8.55 7.42 16.13
CA PHE A 132 -7.47 6.68 16.77
C PHE A 132 -7.64 6.65 18.29
N SER A 133 -6.91 5.77 18.97
CA SER A 133 -6.90 5.69 20.42
C SER A 133 -5.50 5.52 21.00
N CYS A 134 -5.16 6.38 21.96
CA CYS A 134 -3.94 6.22 22.77
C CYS A 134 -4.22 5.37 24.02
N ILE A 135 -5.47 5.38 24.48
CA ILE A 135 -5.89 4.86 25.80
C ILE A 135 -6.40 3.41 25.74
N ASP A 136 -6.47 2.81 24.54
CA ASP A 136 -6.79 1.38 24.41
C ASP A 136 -5.55 0.49 24.58
N CYS A 137 -4.35 1.09 24.55
CA CYS A 137 -3.09 0.42 24.81
C CYS A 137 -2.83 0.25 26.31
N HIS A 138 -2.23 -0.86 26.71
CA HIS A 138 -2.11 -1.26 28.11
C HIS A 138 -1.47 -0.20 29.04
N GLU A 139 -0.45 0.53 28.58
CA GLU A 139 0.25 1.55 29.38
C GLU A 139 -0.62 2.79 29.67
N HIS A 140 -1.40 3.25 28.70
CA HIS A 140 -2.25 4.45 28.85
C HIS A 140 -3.70 4.13 29.21
N SER A 141 -4.07 2.84 29.30
CA SER A 141 -5.45 2.41 29.59
C SER A 141 -5.89 2.61 31.03
N ASN A 142 -4.94 2.78 31.95
CA ASN A 142 -5.24 3.01 33.36
C ASN A 142 -5.37 4.50 33.67
N LYS A 143 -6.61 5.01 33.57
CA LYS A 143 -6.91 6.41 33.87
C LYS A 143 -6.36 6.90 35.22
N SER A 144 -6.38 6.08 36.27
CA SER A 144 -5.94 6.54 37.60
C SER A 144 -4.42 6.70 37.70
N GLU A 145 -3.66 6.00 36.85
CA GLU A 145 -2.22 6.18 36.74
C GLU A 145 -1.91 7.42 35.89
N VAL A 146 -2.52 7.53 34.71
CA VAL A 146 -2.35 8.70 33.84
C VAL A 146 -2.80 9.98 34.56
N ASP A 147 -3.91 9.99 35.29
CA ASP A 147 -4.36 11.14 36.07
C ASP A 147 -3.35 11.57 37.15
N ARG A 148 -2.57 10.63 37.70
CA ARG A 148 -1.54 10.92 38.70
C ARG A 148 -0.30 11.55 38.07
N ASP A 149 0.06 11.10 36.88
CA ASP A 149 1.21 11.63 36.14
C ASP A 149 0.97 13.03 35.57
N HIS A 150 -0.31 13.47 35.52
CA HIS A 150 -0.74 14.77 35.02
C HIS A 150 -1.37 15.67 36.12
N ASP A 151 -1.07 15.43 37.40
CA ASP A 151 -1.70 16.15 38.52
C ASP A 151 -1.41 17.66 38.56
N ASP A 152 -0.31 18.07 37.92
CA ASP A 152 0.14 19.45 37.76
C ASP A 152 -0.22 20.08 36.40
N VAL A 153 -0.84 19.31 35.50
CA VAL A 153 -1.19 19.75 34.15
C VAL A 153 -2.58 20.39 34.13
N ASN A 154 -2.60 21.72 34.02
CA ASN A 154 -3.85 22.48 33.88
C ASN A 154 -4.59 22.10 32.59
N ASN A 155 -5.91 21.90 32.70
CA ASN A 155 -6.79 21.48 31.61
C ASN A 155 -6.47 20.10 31.00
N TYR A 156 -5.77 19.24 31.75
CA TYR A 156 -5.62 17.83 31.39
C TYR A 156 -6.97 17.17 31.10
N GLN A 157 -7.01 16.38 30.04
CA GLN A 157 -8.16 15.56 29.70
C GLN A 157 -7.70 14.16 29.28
N TYR A 158 -8.35 13.16 29.85
CA TYR A 158 -8.09 11.76 29.51
C TYR A 158 -8.90 11.34 28.27
N ASN A 159 -8.41 11.73 27.10
CA ASN A 159 -8.90 11.27 25.81
C ASN A 159 -7.80 11.39 24.74
N SER A 160 -7.88 10.56 23.71
CA SER A 160 -6.84 10.39 22.70
C SER A 160 -6.48 11.68 21.94
N ASN A 161 -7.45 12.54 21.65
CA ASN A 161 -7.16 13.83 20.99
C ASN A 161 -6.33 14.75 21.89
N ALA A 162 -6.70 14.87 23.17
CA ALA A 162 -5.92 15.66 24.12
C ALA A 162 -4.52 15.06 24.37
N CYS A 163 -4.42 13.73 24.46
CA CYS A 163 -3.12 13.05 24.55
C CYS A 163 -2.23 13.40 23.36
N TYR A 164 -2.75 13.32 22.13
CA TYR A 164 -2.00 13.65 20.92
C TYR A 164 -1.59 15.14 20.85
N ASP A 165 -2.47 16.05 21.26
CA ASP A 165 -2.19 17.49 21.26
C ASP A 165 -1.01 17.86 22.19
N CYS A 166 -0.90 17.17 23.34
CA CYS A 166 0.19 17.38 24.31
C CYS A 166 1.44 16.56 23.97
N HIS A 167 1.28 15.33 23.47
CA HIS A 167 2.36 14.40 23.15
C HIS A 167 2.39 14.07 21.65
N PRO A 168 2.63 15.03 20.75
CA PRO A 168 2.55 14.79 19.30
C PRO A 168 3.64 13.85 18.75
N ARG A 169 4.63 13.50 19.58
CA ARG A 169 5.75 12.63 19.21
C ARG A 169 5.82 11.29 19.95
N GLY A 170 5.03 11.12 21.03
CA GLY A 170 5.04 9.88 21.81
C GLY A 170 6.40 9.51 22.42
N ASP A 171 7.21 10.52 22.76
CA ASP A 171 8.56 10.35 23.31
C ASP A 171 8.60 10.35 24.85
N ASP A 172 7.51 10.80 25.49
CA ASP A 172 7.37 10.98 26.94
C ASP A 172 6.91 9.69 27.65
#